data_AF-A0A6A2Y6I7-F1
#
_entry.id   AF-A0A6A2Y6I7-F1
#
_cell.length_a   1.000
_cell.length_b   1.000
_cell.length_c   1.000
_cell.angle_alpha   90.00
_cell.angle_beta   90.00
_cell.angle_gamma   90.00
#
_symmetry.space_group_name_H-M   'P 1'
#
loop_
_entity.id
_entity.type
_entity.pdbx_description
1 polymer ?
#
loop_
_entity_poly.entity_id
_entity_poly.type
_entity_poly.pdbx_seq_one_letter_code
_entity_poly.pdbx_strand_id
1 'polypeptide(L)'
;MNRQFQRCFASTSTMFLWALFLIALTASYLSFQSFVESGNRYFTASWGGIQLEKQIRNSAQIQRPGGMSVLVTGAAGFVGSHVSLALKKRGDGVVGLDNFNNYYDPSLKKARQSMLDTQGILVVEGDLNDAGLLAKLFDVVAFTHVLHLAAQAGVRPDMAYFSFTRNILQGKTITVYRGKNKADLARDFTYIDDIVKGCLGSLDTSGKSTGSSGKKWAPAPYRNFNLGNTSPVKVPTLVSILEKHLKLKAKKKTVDMPGNGDVPFTHANISLARRQLGYKPTTDLQTGLKNFVRCFSFAKFGNPFPQTDCLDDAFSFLISSQTCFTVLHLQRMCSIDSLSA
;
A
#
# COMPACT_ATOMS: atom_id res chain seq x y z
N MET A 1 55.88 -14.17 -57.63
CA MET A 1 55.43 -14.27 -56.23
C MET A 1 54.22 -13.34 -55.97
N ASN A 2 53.05 -13.52 -56.63
CA ASN A 2 51.85 -12.72 -56.29
C ASN A 2 50.53 -13.15 -56.98
N ARG A 3 50.10 -14.41 -56.85
CA ARG A 3 48.74 -14.83 -57.29
C ARG A 3 48.06 -15.80 -56.33
N GLN A 4 48.85 -16.62 -55.62
CA GLN A 4 48.33 -17.47 -54.54
C GLN A 4 47.96 -16.69 -53.27
N PHE A 5 48.71 -15.63 -52.94
CA PHE A 5 48.44 -14.81 -51.73
C PHE A 5 47.09 -14.06 -51.80
N GLN A 6 46.73 -13.51 -52.97
CA GLN A 6 45.44 -12.80 -53.14
C GLN A 6 44.21 -13.72 -53.09
N ARG A 7 44.34 -15.00 -53.51
CA ARG A 7 43.25 -15.99 -53.41
C ARG A 7 42.99 -16.43 -51.96
N CYS A 8 44.04 -16.55 -51.15
CA CYS A 8 43.89 -16.86 -49.72
C CYS A 8 43.21 -15.73 -48.94
N PHE A 9 43.51 -14.46 -49.23
CA PHE A 9 42.90 -13.31 -48.53
C PHE A 9 41.42 -13.10 -48.84
N ALA A 10 40.98 -13.37 -50.07
CA ALA A 10 39.55 -13.32 -50.41
C ALA A 10 38.75 -14.44 -49.70
N SER A 11 39.37 -15.60 -49.51
CA SER A 11 38.78 -16.74 -48.80
C SER A 11 38.67 -16.49 -47.29
N THR A 12 39.69 -15.90 -46.65
CA THR A 12 39.64 -15.61 -45.21
C THR A 12 38.68 -14.47 -44.88
N SER A 13 38.59 -13.43 -45.73
CA SER A 13 37.65 -12.32 -45.52
C SER A 13 36.18 -12.76 -45.67
N THR A 14 35.88 -13.61 -46.65
CA THR A 14 34.54 -14.17 -46.82
C THR A 14 34.16 -15.09 -45.67
N MET A 15 35.07 -15.95 -45.20
CA MET A 15 34.86 -16.78 -44.01
C MET A 15 34.58 -15.94 -42.75
N PHE A 16 35.25 -14.80 -42.59
CA PHE A 16 35.03 -13.90 -41.46
C PHE A 16 33.65 -13.22 -41.52
N LEU A 17 33.21 -12.80 -42.71
CA LEU A 17 31.87 -12.23 -42.91
C LEU A 17 30.76 -13.27 -42.66
N TRP A 18 30.95 -14.52 -43.09
CA TRP A 18 30.02 -15.61 -42.80
C TRP A 18 29.97 -15.95 -41.31
N ALA A 19 31.11 -15.92 -40.61
CA ALA A 19 31.15 -16.11 -39.16
C ALA A 19 30.41 -15.00 -38.42
N LEU A 20 30.61 -13.72 -38.80
CA LEU A 20 29.88 -12.60 -38.21
C LEU A 20 28.37 -12.67 -38.49
N PHE A 21 27.98 -13.08 -39.69
CA PHE A 21 26.57 -13.30 -40.03
C PHE A 21 25.95 -14.42 -39.19
N LEU A 22 26.65 -15.55 -39.00
CA LEU A 22 26.18 -16.66 -38.18
C LEU A 22 26.08 -16.26 -36.69
N ILE A 23 27.03 -15.45 -36.19
CA ILE A 23 26.98 -14.90 -34.82
C ILE A 23 25.80 -13.93 -34.67
N ALA A 24 25.55 -13.05 -35.64
CA ALA A 24 24.41 -12.14 -35.61
C ALA A 24 23.07 -12.89 -35.69
N LEU A 25 23.00 -13.96 -36.49
CA LEU A 25 21.82 -14.79 -36.65
C LEU A 25 21.54 -15.62 -35.40
N THR A 26 22.58 -16.18 -34.77
CA THR A 26 22.45 -16.91 -33.48
C THR A 26 22.11 -15.95 -32.34
N ALA A 27 22.70 -14.76 -32.28
CA ALA A 27 22.33 -13.72 -31.30
C ALA A 27 20.88 -13.27 -31.47
N SER A 28 20.42 -13.10 -32.72
CA SER A 28 19.02 -12.76 -33.03
C SER A 28 18.08 -13.91 -32.66
N TYR A 29 18.46 -15.16 -32.94
CA TYR A 29 17.68 -16.35 -32.58
C TYR A 29 17.59 -16.55 -31.07
N LEU A 30 18.68 -16.35 -30.33
CA LEU A 30 18.69 -16.42 -28.86
C LEU A 30 17.87 -15.30 -28.23
N SER A 31 17.93 -14.09 -28.81
CA SER A 31 17.08 -12.97 -28.39
C SER A 31 15.60 -13.26 -28.64
N PHE A 32 15.29 -13.86 -29.79
CA PHE A 32 13.92 -14.27 -30.14
C PHE A 32 13.41 -15.42 -29.28
N GLN A 33 14.23 -16.43 -28.99
CA GLN A 33 13.91 -17.50 -28.03
C GLN A 33 13.66 -16.96 -26.63
N SER A 34 14.50 -16.04 -26.13
CA SER A 34 14.30 -15.39 -24.84
C SER A 34 12.99 -14.57 -24.80
N PHE A 35 12.64 -13.91 -25.91
CA PHE A 35 11.38 -13.19 -26.07
C PHE A 35 10.17 -14.15 -26.08
N VAL A 36 10.24 -15.27 -26.81
CA VAL A 36 9.18 -16.28 -26.87
C VAL A 36 9.03 -17.01 -25.54
N GLU A 37 10.12 -17.34 -24.86
CA GLU A 37 10.08 -18.02 -23.56
C GLU A 37 9.54 -17.10 -22.46
N SER A 38 9.92 -15.81 -22.47
CA SER A 38 9.29 -14.80 -21.61
C SER A 38 7.80 -14.66 -21.93
N GLY A 39 7.45 -14.57 -23.22
CA GLY A 39 6.07 -14.54 -23.69
C GLY A 39 5.25 -15.73 -23.19
N ASN A 40 5.75 -16.96 -23.33
CA ASN A 40 5.05 -18.17 -22.90
C ASN A 40 4.85 -18.23 -21.38
N ARG A 41 5.85 -17.84 -20.57
CA ARG A 41 5.69 -17.75 -19.10
C ARG A 41 4.60 -16.76 -18.71
N TYR A 42 4.50 -15.64 -19.43
CA TYR A 42 3.44 -14.65 -19.23
C TYR A 42 2.08 -15.14 -19.71
N PHE A 43 1.99 -15.83 -20.86
CA PHE A 43 0.72 -16.34 -21.39
C PHE A 43 0.12 -17.49 -20.56
N THR A 44 0.92 -18.24 -19.81
CA THR A 44 0.44 -19.33 -18.94
C THR A 44 0.07 -18.89 -17.52
N ALA A 45 0.45 -17.68 -17.11
CA ALA A 45 0.11 -17.16 -15.79
C ALA A 45 -1.35 -16.69 -15.75
N SER A 46 -2.06 -16.86 -14.63
CA SER A 46 -3.44 -16.38 -14.45
C SER A 46 -3.60 -14.86 -14.59
N TRP A 47 -2.48 -14.13 -14.63
CA TRP A 47 -2.36 -12.67 -14.77
C TRP A 47 -1.88 -12.23 -16.17
N GLY A 48 -1.77 -13.17 -17.11
CA GLY A 48 -1.36 -12.93 -18.49
C GLY A 48 -2.55 -12.81 -19.42
N GLY A 49 -2.70 -11.66 -20.09
CA GLY A 49 -3.72 -11.52 -21.12
C GLY A 49 -3.90 -10.08 -21.57
N ILE A 50 -4.15 -9.89 -22.87
CA ILE A 50 -4.31 -8.56 -23.49
C ILE A 50 -5.41 -7.74 -22.79
N GLN A 51 -6.49 -8.40 -22.37
CA GLN A 51 -7.60 -7.73 -21.68
C GLN A 51 -7.20 -7.22 -20.29
N LEU A 52 -6.50 -8.05 -19.50
CA LEU A 52 -6.04 -7.65 -18.18
C LEU A 52 -4.99 -6.54 -18.27
N GLU A 53 -4.04 -6.64 -19.21
CA GLU A 53 -3.07 -5.57 -19.47
C GLU A 53 -3.76 -4.25 -19.84
N LYS A 54 -4.81 -4.29 -20.66
CA LYS A 54 -5.61 -3.12 -20.99
C LYS A 54 -6.28 -2.54 -19.74
N GLN A 55 -6.86 -3.37 -18.88
CA GLN A 55 -7.46 -2.91 -17.62
C GLN A 55 -6.42 -2.27 -16.68
N ILE A 56 -5.23 -2.88 -16.56
CA ILE A 56 -4.11 -2.35 -15.78
C ILE A 56 -3.71 -0.98 -16.30
N ARG A 57 -3.50 -0.84 -17.63
CA ARG A 57 -3.14 0.45 -18.26
C ARG A 57 -4.22 1.51 -18.06
N ASN A 58 -5.49 1.16 -18.21
CA ASN A 58 -6.61 2.07 -17.99
C ASN A 58 -6.67 2.55 -16.52
N SER A 59 -6.47 1.64 -15.57
CA SER A 59 -6.45 1.98 -14.15
C SER A 59 -5.31 2.93 -13.80
N ALA A 60 -4.14 2.70 -14.39
CA ALA A 60 -2.93 3.51 -14.27
C ALA A 60 -2.98 4.85 -15.03
N GLN A 61 -4.07 5.15 -15.73
CA GLN A 61 -4.17 6.37 -16.53
C GLN A 61 -4.24 7.62 -15.65
N ILE A 62 -3.33 8.55 -15.90
CA ILE A 62 -3.27 9.85 -15.25
C ILE A 62 -4.31 10.79 -15.89
N GLN A 63 -5.11 11.45 -15.07
CA GLN A 63 -6.20 12.34 -15.50
C GLN A 63 -5.91 13.83 -15.23
N ARG A 64 -4.71 14.16 -14.73
CA ARG A 64 -4.28 15.54 -14.47
C ARG A 64 -2.88 15.85 -15.03
N PRO A 65 -2.60 17.09 -15.44
CA PRO A 65 -1.23 17.52 -15.76
C PRO A 65 -0.30 17.33 -14.56
N GLY A 66 0.88 16.74 -14.80
CA GLY A 66 1.85 16.44 -13.74
C GLY A 66 1.38 15.41 -12.71
N GLY A 67 0.34 14.63 -13.02
CA GLY A 67 -0.13 13.55 -12.16
C GLY A 67 0.82 12.36 -12.12
N MET A 68 0.55 11.45 -11.19
CA MET A 68 1.37 10.27 -10.93
C MET A 68 0.65 9.01 -11.38
N SER A 69 1.41 8.02 -11.84
CA SER A 69 0.95 6.62 -11.92
C SER A 69 1.58 5.85 -10.76
N VAL A 70 0.74 5.31 -9.88
CA VAL A 70 1.14 4.76 -8.58
C VAL A 70 0.73 3.29 -8.46
N LEU A 71 1.70 2.42 -8.15
CA LEU A 71 1.42 1.05 -7.69
C LEU A 71 1.21 1.09 -6.17
N VAL A 72 0.03 0.68 -5.71
CA VAL A 72 -0.29 0.60 -4.27
C VAL A 72 -0.33 -0.87 -3.86
N THR A 73 0.62 -1.32 -3.06
CA THR A 73 0.59 -2.69 -2.50
C THR A 73 -0.26 -2.70 -1.23
N GLY A 74 -1.03 -3.76 -1.00
CA GLY A 74 -2.01 -3.81 0.09
C GLY A 74 -3.21 -2.91 -0.15
N ALA A 75 -3.57 -2.69 -1.43
CA ALA A 75 -4.61 -1.75 -1.83
C ALA A 75 -6.01 -2.14 -1.30
N ALA A 76 -6.30 -3.43 -1.09
CA ALA A 76 -7.55 -3.86 -0.47
C ALA A 76 -7.49 -3.81 1.07
N GLY A 77 -6.33 -3.45 1.64
CA GLY A 77 -6.16 -3.13 3.04
C GLY A 77 -6.84 -1.83 3.45
N PHE A 78 -6.90 -1.60 4.76
CA PHE A 78 -7.52 -0.41 5.33
C PHE A 78 -6.89 0.88 4.79
N VAL A 79 -5.59 1.10 5.05
CA VAL A 79 -4.87 2.31 4.60
C VAL A 79 -4.76 2.36 3.07
N GLY A 80 -4.46 1.22 2.44
CA GLY A 80 -4.27 1.13 1.00
C GLY A 80 -5.49 1.56 0.21
N SER A 81 -6.69 1.17 0.63
CA SER A 81 -7.93 1.54 -0.06
C SER A 81 -8.17 3.05 -0.02
N HIS A 82 -8.00 3.68 1.14
CA HIS A 82 -8.16 5.13 1.30
C HIS A 82 -7.16 5.94 0.50
N VAL A 83 -5.89 5.54 0.53
CA VAL A 83 -4.86 6.25 -0.27
C VAL A 83 -5.12 6.05 -1.77
N SER A 84 -5.54 4.86 -2.19
CA SER A 84 -5.89 4.58 -3.59
C SER A 84 -7.05 5.46 -4.06
N LEU A 85 -8.11 5.57 -3.24
CA LEU A 85 -9.24 6.46 -3.51
C LEU A 85 -8.81 7.93 -3.58
N ALA A 86 -8.00 8.40 -2.64
CA ALA A 86 -7.54 9.78 -2.60
C ALA A 86 -6.66 10.14 -3.81
N LEU A 87 -5.75 9.24 -4.21
CA LEU A 87 -4.95 9.39 -5.43
C LEU A 87 -5.84 9.46 -6.68
N LYS A 88 -6.80 8.54 -6.81
CA LYS A 88 -7.70 8.51 -7.96
C LYS A 88 -8.59 9.75 -8.02
N LYS A 89 -9.19 10.16 -6.90
CA LYS A 89 -10.00 11.39 -6.79
C LYS A 89 -9.18 12.64 -7.14
N ARG A 90 -7.88 12.65 -6.82
CA ARG A 90 -6.96 13.74 -7.21
C ARG A 90 -6.70 13.77 -8.73
N GLY A 91 -6.94 12.68 -9.46
CA GLY A 91 -6.65 12.54 -10.89
C GLY A 91 -5.35 11.79 -11.18
N ASP A 92 -4.76 11.11 -10.20
CA ASP A 92 -3.62 10.21 -10.41
C ASP A 92 -4.09 8.85 -10.94
N GLY A 93 -3.21 8.17 -11.67
CA GLY A 93 -3.38 6.78 -12.06
C GLY A 93 -3.00 5.83 -10.93
N VAL A 94 -3.80 4.80 -10.69
CA VAL A 94 -3.60 3.88 -9.56
C VAL A 94 -3.77 2.45 -10.04
N VAL A 95 -2.84 1.57 -9.67
CA VAL A 95 -3.01 0.12 -9.77
C VAL A 95 -2.80 -0.45 -8.38
N GLY A 96 -3.77 -1.24 -7.90
CA GLY A 96 -3.66 -1.94 -6.63
C GLY A 96 -3.06 -3.33 -6.80
N LEU A 97 -2.33 -3.81 -5.79
CA LEU A 97 -1.91 -5.20 -5.65
C LEU A 97 -2.29 -5.69 -4.25
N ASP A 98 -2.98 -6.83 -4.13
CA ASP A 98 -3.29 -7.47 -2.84
C ASP A 98 -3.43 -8.97 -3.01
N ASN A 99 -2.95 -9.76 -2.05
CA ASN A 99 -3.06 -11.22 -2.11
C ASN A 99 -4.34 -11.77 -1.45
N PHE A 100 -5.20 -10.88 -0.91
CA PHE A 100 -6.44 -11.25 -0.23
C PHE A 100 -6.27 -12.32 0.86
N ASN A 101 -5.10 -12.37 1.51
CA ASN A 101 -4.84 -13.35 2.57
C ASN A 101 -5.95 -13.32 3.64
N ASN A 102 -6.13 -14.46 4.30
CA ASN A 102 -7.17 -14.72 5.29
C ASN A 102 -6.77 -14.34 6.73
N TYR A 103 -5.76 -13.47 6.91
CA TYR A 103 -5.33 -13.03 8.24
C TYR A 103 -6.47 -12.36 9.03
N TYR A 104 -7.33 -11.63 8.34
CA TYR A 104 -8.65 -11.21 8.81
C TYR A 104 -9.69 -11.54 7.75
N ASP A 105 -10.98 -11.40 8.10
CA ASP A 105 -12.12 -11.72 7.23
C ASP A 105 -11.94 -11.14 5.80
N PRO A 106 -11.74 -12.01 4.78
CA PRO A 106 -11.52 -11.58 3.40
C PRO A 106 -12.69 -10.78 2.81
N SER A 107 -13.91 -10.92 3.36
CA SER A 107 -15.08 -10.18 2.88
C SER A 107 -14.89 -8.66 2.97
N LEU A 108 -14.13 -8.18 3.97
CA LEU A 108 -13.81 -6.76 4.10
C LEU A 108 -12.87 -6.28 2.99
N LYS A 109 -11.89 -7.11 2.59
CA LYS A 109 -10.99 -6.80 1.48
C LYS A 109 -11.75 -6.79 0.16
N LYS A 110 -12.63 -7.78 -0.06
CA LYS A 110 -13.47 -7.85 -1.26
C LYS A 110 -14.47 -6.68 -1.33
N ALA A 111 -15.07 -6.27 -0.21
CA ALA A 111 -15.92 -5.07 -0.18
C ALA A 111 -15.15 -3.80 -0.60
N ARG A 112 -13.92 -3.61 -0.09
CA ARG A 112 -13.06 -2.49 -0.50
C ARG A 112 -12.62 -2.60 -1.95
N GLN A 113 -12.29 -3.80 -2.44
CA GLN A 113 -12.00 -4.03 -3.86
C GLN A 113 -13.17 -3.56 -4.72
N SER A 114 -14.40 -3.99 -4.41
CA SER A 114 -15.58 -3.55 -5.16
C SER A 114 -15.75 -2.03 -5.16
N MET A 115 -15.48 -1.37 -4.03
CA MET A 115 -15.50 0.10 -3.96
C MET A 115 -14.42 0.73 -4.86
N LEU A 116 -13.19 0.21 -4.85
CA LEU A 116 -12.11 0.67 -5.71
C LEU A 116 -12.44 0.47 -7.19
N ASP A 117 -13.03 -0.67 -7.54
CA ASP A 117 -13.48 -0.99 -8.90
C ASP A 117 -14.51 0.04 -9.40
N THR A 118 -15.45 0.49 -8.56
CA THR A 118 -16.42 1.54 -8.94
C THR A 118 -15.76 2.88 -9.27
N GLN A 119 -14.56 3.14 -8.74
CA GLN A 119 -13.78 4.35 -9.04
C GLN A 119 -12.79 4.14 -10.19
N GLY A 120 -12.86 3.00 -10.88
CA GLY A 120 -11.95 2.64 -11.97
C GLY A 120 -10.54 2.37 -11.50
N ILE A 121 -10.38 1.84 -10.28
CA ILE A 121 -9.11 1.38 -9.71
C ILE A 121 -9.12 -0.15 -9.73
N LEU A 122 -8.30 -0.75 -10.59
CA LEU A 122 -8.08 -2.18 -10.64
C LEU A 122 -7.17 -2.61 -9.49
N VAL A 123 -7.64 -3.56 -8.69
CA VAL A 123 -6.81 -4.32 -7.75
C VAL A 123 -6.46 -5.66 -8.38
N VAL A 124 -5.20 -5.81 -8.76
CA VAL A 124 -4.64 -7.09 -9.22
C VAL A 124 -4.49 -7.99 -8.00
N GLU A 125 -5.13 -9.16 -8.06
CA GLU A 125 -4.93 -10.19 -7.05
C GLU A 125 -3.56 -10.84 -7.27
N GLY A 126 -2.76 -11.00 -6.22
CA GLY A 126 -1.43 -11.56 -6.36
C GLY A 126 -0.53 -11.31 -5.17
N ASP A 127 0.52 -12.13 -5.06
CA ASP A 127 1.46 -12.07 -3.94
C ASP A 127 2.69 -11.23 -4.29
N LEU A 128 3.20 -10.47 -3.31
CA LEU A 128 4.42 -9.68 -3.47
C LEU A 128 5.67 -10.54 -3.69
N ASN A 129 5.62 -11.81 -3.28
CA ASN A 129 6.71 -12.75 -3.48
C ASN A 129 6.73 -13.33 -4.91
N ASP A 130 5.72 -13.03 -5.74
CA ASP A 130 5.71 -13.42 -7.15
C ASP A 130 6.50 -12.40 -7.99
N ALA A 131 7.79 -12.69 -8.17
CA ALA A 131 8.70 -11.90 -8.99
C ALA A 131 8.23 -11.73 -10.44
N GLY A 132 7.59 -12.75 -11.03
CA GLY A 132 7.11 -12.72 -12.40
C GLY A 132 5.94 -11.77 -12.57
N LEU A 133 4.99 -11.79 -11.63
CA LEU A 133 3.89 -10.83 -11.56
C LEU A 133 4.40 -9.40 -11.40
N LEU A 134 5.33 -9.16 -10.48
CA LEU A 134 5.88 -7.83 -10.27
C LEU A 134 6.59 -7.32 -11.53
N ALA A 135 7.45 -8.13 -12.15
CA ALA A 135 8.11 -7.79 -13.41
C ALA A 135 7.07 -7.42 -14.48
N LYS A 136 6.02 -8.23 -14.63
CA LYS A 136 4.93 -7.97 -15.57
C LYS A 136 4.24 -6.63 -15.32
N LEU A 137 3.92 -6.30 -14.07
CA LEU A 137 3.27 -5.03 -13.72
C LEU A 137 4.12 -3.83 -14.13
N PHE A 138 5.44 -3.89 -13.88
CA PHE A 138 6.38 -2.83 -14.28
C PHE A 138 6.61 -2.78 -15.80
N ASP A 139 6.48 -3.90 -16.52
CA ASP A 139 6.52 -3.93 -17.99
C ASP A 139 5.25 -3.31 -18.61
N VAL A 140 4.08 -3.57 -18.00
CA VAL A 140 2.78 -3.06 -18.49
C VAL A 140 2.62 -1.58 -18.18
N VAL A 141 3.05 -1.12 -17.01
CA VAL A 141 2.91 0.28 -16.58
C VAL A 141 4.25 0.84 -16.14
N ALA A 142 4.64 1.95 -16.75
CA ALA A 142 5.74 2.77 -16.27
C ALA A 142 5.31 3.56 -15.03
N PHE A 143 5.24 2.89 -13.88
CA PHE A 143 4.88 3.53 -12.62
C PHE A 143 5.87 4.65 -12.27
N THR A 144 5.32 5.80 -11.90
CA THR A 144 6.11 6.93 -11.38
C THR A 144 6.50 6.70 -9.93
N HIS A 145 5.61 6.05 -9.16
CA HIS A 145 5.76 5.84 -7.72
C HIS A 145 5.23 4.46 -7.32
N VAL A 146 5.76 3.94 -6.23
CA VAL A 146 5.23 2.77 -5.52
C VAL A 146 4.93 3.21 -4.10
N LEU A 147 3.69 2.97 -3.66
CA LEU A 147 3.29 3.10 -2.27
C LEU A 147 3.12 1.71 -1.69
N HIS A 148 4.13 1.26 -0.94
CA HIS A 148 4.16 -0.10 -0.41
C HIS A 148 3.50 -0.17 0.98
N LEU A 149 2.28 -0.72 1.06
CA LEU A 149 1.53 -0.85 2.31
C LEU A 149 1.15 -2.31 2.64
N ALA A 150 1.40 -3.26 1.74
CA ALA A 150 1.22 -4.66 2.04
C ALA A 150 2.26 -5.12 3.06
N ALA A 151 1.77 -5.54 4.21
CA ALA A 151 2.57 -6.14 5.27
C ALA A 151 1.68 -7.11 6.06
N GLN A 152 2.29 -8.12 6.68
CA GLN A 152 1.61 -8.92 7.68
C GLN A 152 1.62 -8.16 9.01
N ALA A 153 0.63 -7.28 9.20
CA ALA A 153 0.48 -6.55 10.45
C ALA A 153 -0.04 -7.50 11.54
N GLY A 154 0.86 -8.01 12.37
CA GLY A 154 0.54 -8.74 13.59
C GLY A 154 0.79 -7.88 14.83
N VAL A 155 -0.19 -7.86 15.74
CA VAL A 155 -0.18 -7.41 17.16
C VAL A 155 -1.15 -6.24 17.50
N ARG A 156 -1.79 -6.35 18.68
CA ARG A 156 -2.88 -5.56 19.33
C ARG A 156 -2.30 -4.28 19.98
N PRO A 157 -3.03 -3.14 20.23
CA PRO A 157 -4.46 -2.93 20.52
C PRO A 157 -5.15 -1.90 19.59
N ASP A 158 -4.71 -1.81 18.34
CA ASP A 158 -5.16 -0.77 17.39
C ASP A 158 -6.62 -0.92 16.95
N MET A 159 -7.22 -2.08 17.21
CA MET A 159 -8.64 -2.38 16.95
C MET A 159 -9.53 -2.28 18.20
N ALA A 160 -9.04 -1.69 19.30
CA ALA A 160 -9.81 -1.62 20.55
C ALA A 160 -11.19 -0.98 20.34
N TYR A 161 -11.29 0.11 19.59
CA TYR A 161 -12.57 0.78 19.33
C TYR A 161 -13.54 -0.08 18.49
N PHE A 162 -13.05 -0.85 17.51
CA PHE A 162 -13.87 -1.80 16.74
C PHE A 162 -14.43 -2.92 17.63
N SER A 163 -13.55 -3.57 18.42
CA SER A 163 -13.93 -4.65 19.33
C SER A 163 -14.88 -4.15 20.42
N PHE A 164 -14.60 -2.98 21.00
CA PHE A 164 -15.43 -2.37 22.03
C PHE A 164 -16.80 -2.02 21.49
N THR A 165 -16.89 -1.38 20.33
CA THR A 165 -18.17 -1.01 19.72
C THR A 165 -19.02 -2.24 19.43
N ARG A 166 -18.42 -3.27 18.82
CA ARG A 166 -19.10 -4.55 18.57
C ARG A 166 -19.62 -5.19 19.87
N ASN A 167 -18.78 -5.28 20.90
CA ASN A 167 -19.14 -5.92 22.16
C ASN A 167 -20.20 -5.12 22.92
N ILE A 168 -20.12 -3.78 22.93
CA ILE A 168 -21.13 -2.91 23.54
C ILE A 168 -22.49 -3.12 22.86
N LEU A 169 -22.53 -3.10 21.53
CA LEU A 169 -23.76 -3.33 20.76
C LEU A 169 -24.34 -4.75 20.98
N GLN A 170 -23.49 -5.74 21.20
CA GLN A 170 -23.89 -7.12 21.51
C GLN A 170 -24.16 -7.37 23.01
N GLY A 171 -24.06 -6.35 23.86
CA GLY A 171 -24.21 -6.49 25.31
C GLY A 171 -23.14 -7.36 25.99
N LYS A 172 -22.03 -7.62 25.29
CA LYS A 172 -20.85 -8.39 25.76
C LYS A 172 -19.90 -7.51 26.55
N THR A 173 -19.11 -8.15 27.42
CA THR A 173 -18.10 -7.47 28.24
C THR A 173 -16.89 -7.04 27.39
N ILE A 174 -16.41 -5.82 27.60
CA ILE A 174 -15.15 -5.31 27.04
C ILE A 174 -14.03 -5.47 28.07
N THR A 175 -12.85 -5.89 27.61
CA THR A 175 -11.65 -5.99 28.44
C THR A 175 -10.83 -4.72 28.30
N VAL A 176 -10.59 -4.02 29.41
CA VAL A 176 -9.75 -2.82 29.46
C VAL A 176 -8.47 -3.16 30.20
N TYR A 177 -7.33 -3.03 29.51
CA TYR A 177 -6.03 -3.30 30.10
C TYR A 177 -5.50 -2.08 30.88
N ARG A 178 -4.85 -2.34 32.02
CA ARG A 178 -4.12 -1.33 32.79
C ARG A 178 -2.65 -1.69 32.90
N GLY A 179 -1.79 -0.69 32.82
CA GLY A 179 -0.35 -0.85 33.00
C GLY A 179 0.03 -1.08 34.47
N LYS A 180 1.33 -1.23 34.70
CA LYS A 180 1.91 -1.30 36.05
C LYS A 180 1.41 -0.13 36.91
N ASN A 181 1.18 -0.37 38.21
CA ASN A 181 0.64 0.61 39.16
C ASN A 181 -0.77 1.11 38.82
N LYS A 182 -1.60 0.30 38.14
CA LYS A 182 -2.97 0.65 37.73
C LYS A 182 -3.04 1.89 36.82
N ALA A 183 -1.94 2.23 36.13
CA ALA A 183 -1.91 3.34 35.20
C ALA A 183 -2.76 3.03 33.96
N ASP A 184 -3.60 3.97 33.54
CA ASP A 184 -4.35 3.83 32.29
C ASP A 184 -3.41 3.93 31.10
N LEU A 185 -3.58 3.03 30.13
CA LEU A 185 -2.87 3.06 28.86
C LEU A 185 -3.37 4.25 28.02
N ALA A 186 -2.45 4.93 27.35
CA ALA A 186 -2.78 5.97 26.38
C ALA A 186 -2.21 5.65 24.99
N ARG A 187 -3.02 5.91 23.96
CA ARG A 187 -2.66 5.67 22.56
C ARG A 187 -2.90 6.93 21.75
N ASP A 188 -1.98 7.21 20.85
CA ASP A 188 -2.10 8.29 19.86
C ASP A 188 -2.90 7.77 18.68
N PHE A 189 -4.18 8.12 18.65
CA PHE A 189 -5.13 7.74 17.62
C PHE A 189 -5.16 8.80 16.52
N THR A 190 -4.89 8.39 15.28
CA THR A 190 -4.84 9.31 14.13
C THR A 190 -5.89 8.95 13.11
N TYR A 191 -6.73 9.92 12.74
CA TYR A 191 -7.78 9.69 11.76
C TYR A 191 -7.20 9.34 10.38
N ILE A 192 -7.87 8.45 9.65
CA ILE A 192 -7.32 7.91 8.39
C ILE A 192 -7.07 9.03 7.37
N ASP A 193 -7.96 10.03 7.29
CA ASP A 193 -7.82 11.12 6.32
C ASP A 193 -6.54 11.91 6.57
N ASP A 194 -6.16 12.04 7.84
CA ASP A 194 -4.91 12.69 8.19
C ASP A 194 -3.73 11.82 7.76
N ILE A 195 -3.74 10.51 8.03
CA ILE A 195 -2.71 9.57 7.53
C ILE A 195 -2.58 9.61 6.00
N VAL A 196 -3.71 9.63 5.28
CA VAL A 196 -3.76 9.74 3.81
C VAL A 196 -3.06 11.02 3.34
N LYS A 197 -3.33 12.17 3.96
CA LYS A 197 -2.61 13.43 3.65
C LYS A 197 -1.11 13.27 3.85
N GLY A 198 -0.68 12.55 4.90
CA GLY A 198 0.73 12.23 5.14
C GLY A 198 1.35 11.37 4.04
N CYS A 199 0.65 10.31 3.59
CA CYS A 199 1.08 9.47 2.48
C CYS A 199 1.17 10.28 1.17
N LEU A 200 0.14 11.05 0.82
CA LEU A 200 0.12 11.89 -0.38
C LEU A 200 1.25 12.94 -0.35
N GLY A 201 1.43 13.64 0.78
CA GLY A 201 2.52 14.61 0.93
C GLY A 201 3.91 13.97 0.80
N SER A 202 4.09 12.72 1.24
CA SER A 202 5.34 11.98 1.05
C SER A 202 5.64 11.67 -0.41
N LEU A 203 4.59 11.37 -1.20
CA LEU A 203 4.70 11.16 -2.65
C LEU A 203 5.01 12.49 -3.36
N ASP A 204 4.28 13.54 -3.04
CA ASP A 204 4.40 14.85 -3.70
C ASP A 204 5.77 15.52 -3.49
N THR A 205 6.41 15.24 -2.35
CA THR A 205 7.75 15.77 -2.04
C THR A 205 8.88 14.79 -2.34
N SER A 206 8.58 13.67 -2.99
CA SER A 206 9.60 12.68 -3.32
C SER A 206 10.58 13.24 -4.36
N GLY A 207 11.88 12.99 -4.12
CA GLY A 207 12.93 13.36 -5.05
C GLY A 207 12.98 12.43 -6.25
N LYS A 208 13.73 12.81 -7.29
CA LYS A 208 14.02 11.92 -8.41
C LYS A 208 14.91 10.76 -7.95
N SER A 209 14.67 9.57 -8.51
CA SER A 209 15.56 8.43 -8.33
C SER A 209 16.98 8.78 -8.78
N THR A 210 17.97 8.25 -8.08
CA THR A 210 19.40 8.36 -8.40
C THR A 210 19.91 7.14 -9.19
N GLY A 211 19.00 6.44 -9.88
CA GLY A 211 19.28 5.28 -10.71
C GLY A 211 18.26 5.07 -11.83
N SER A 212 18.65 4.31 -12.85
CA SER A 212 17.78 3.80 -13.90
C SER A 212 18.31 2.45 -14.38
N SER A 213 17.42 1.55 -14.79
CA SER A 213 17.82 0.31 -15.48
C SER A 213 18.78 -0.58 -14.67
N GLY A 214 18.56 -0.68 -13.35
CA GLY A 214 19.40 -1.47 -12.44
C GLY A 214 20.74 -0.82 -12.07
N LYS A 215 21.05 0.35 -12.64
CA LYS A 215 22.29 1.10 -12.37
C LYS A 215 22.00 2.31 -11.50
N LYS A 216 22.71 2.43 -10.38
CA LYS A 216 22.66 3.59 -9.47
C LYS A 216 23.87 4.49 -9.73
N TRP A 217 23.66 5.78 -9.91
CA TRP A 217 24.73 6.78 -10.04
C TRP A 217 25.01 7.52 -8.73
N ALA A 218 24.08 7.46 -7.76
CA ALA A 218 24.28 7.97 -6.40
C ALA A 218 23.40 7.20 -5.40
N PRO A 219 23.66 7.30 -4.07
CA PRO A 219 22.79 6.73 -3.05
C PRO A 219 21.35 7.22 -3.19
N ALA A 220 20.37 6.32 -2.99
CA ALA A 220 18.96 6.69 -3.07
C ALA A 220 18.61 7.67 -1.93
N PRO A 221 17.92 8.78 -2.22
CA PRO A 221 17.46 9.68 -1.17
C PRO A 221 16.42 8.95 -0.32
N TYR A 222 16.64 8.90 0.99
CA TYR A 222 15.69 8.33 1.94
C TYR A 222 15.32 9.36 3.00
N ARG A 223 14.06 9.31 3.45
CA ARG A 223 13.50 10.17 4.50
C ARG A 223 12.52 9.36 5.32
N ASN A 224 12.59 9.50 6.63
CA ASN A 224 11.70 8.80 7.56
C ASN A 224 10.76 9.80 8.22
N PHE A 225 9.46 9.55 8.18
CA PHE A 225 8.44 10.43 8.76
C PHE A 225 7.59 9.65 9.75
N ASN A 226 7.39 10.25 10.92
CA ASN A 226 6.34 9.79 11.82
C ASN A 226 5.03 10.48 11.44
N LEU A 227 3.98 9.71 11.22
CA LEU A 227 2.62 10.20 11.04
C LEU A 227 1.82 9.83 12.30
N GLY A 228 1.16 10.82 12.90
CA GLY A 228 0.39 10.65 14.14
C GLY A 228 -0.44 11.91 14.45
N ASN A 229 -1.19 11.91 15.56
CA ASN A 229 -2.01 13.05 16.01
C ASN A 229 -1.32 13.85 17.13
N THR A 230 -0.25 13.31 17.74
CA THR A 230 0.52 13.93 18.84
C THR A 230 -0.26 14.16 20.13
N SER A 231 -1.48 13.63 20.23
CA SER A 231 -2.35 13.78 21.40
C SER A 231 -2.78 12.40 21.90
N PRO A 232 -2.00 11.76 22.79
CA PRO A 232 -2.35 10.46 23.35
C PRO A 232 -3.63 10.54 24.16
N VAL A 233 -4.56 9.62 23.88
CA VAL A 233 -5.82 9.54 24.62
C VAL A 233 -5.88 8.25 25.41
N LYS A 234 -6.35 8.35 26.65
CA LYS A 234 -6.51 7.22 27.56
C LYS A 234 -7.66 6.31 27.10
N VAL A 235 -7.49 5.00 27.29
CA VAL A 235 -8.51 4.00 26.93
C VAL A 235 -9.88 4.25 27.61
N PRO A 236 -9.98 4.65 28.89
CA PRO A 236 -11.27 4.99 29.50
C PRO A 236 -11.99 6.15 28.80
N THR A 237 -11.25 7.14 28.29
CA THR A 237 -11.81 8.27 27.54
C THR A 237 -12.38 7.80 26.22
N LEU A 238 -11.68 6.93 25.50
CA LEU A 238 -12.19 6.25 24.29
C LEU A 238 -13.53 5.55 24.57
N VAL A 239 -13.61 4.77 25.65
CA VAL A 239 -14.84 4.05 26.03
C VAL A 239 -15.97 5.02 26.35
N SER A 240 -15.71 6.11 27.09
CA SER A 240 -16.72 7.12 27.41
C SER A 240 -17.31 7.78 26.16
N ILE A 241 -16.48 8.09 25.16
CA ILE A 241 -16.92 8.66 23.88
C ILE A 241 -17.78 7.65 23.12
N LEU A 242 -17.40 6.36 23.10
CA LEU A 242 -18.21 5.30 22.49
C LEU A 242 -19.57 5.15 23.19
N GLU A 243 -19.60 5.09 24.52
CA GLU A 243 -20.85 5.01 25.30
C GLU A 243 -21.80 6.17 24.97
N LYS A 244 -21.25 7.39 24.84
CA LYS A 244 -22.00 8.60 24.47
C LYS A 244 -22.62 8.48 23.07
N HIS A 245 -21.85 8.04 22.08
CA HIS A 245 -22.33 7.97 20.69
C HIS A 245 -23.24 6.75 20.42
N LEU A 246 -23.00 5.63 21.10
CA LEU A 246 -23.83 4.42 20.99
C LEU A 246 -25.10 4.51 21.85
N LYS A 247 -25.17 5.46 22.79
CA LYS A 247 -26.26 5.57 23.78
C LYS A 247 -26.44 4.29 24.62
N LEU A 248 -25.34 3.58 24.87
CA LEU A 248 -25.30 2.32 25.62
C LEU A 248 -24.17 2.37 26.65
N LYS A 249 -24.36 1.69 27.79
CA LYS A 249 -23.30 1.52 28.80
C LYS A 249 -22.53 0.24 28.55
N ALA A 250 -21.21 0.33 28.55
CA ALA A 250 -20.33 -0.80 28.35
C ALA A 250 -20.19 -1.62 29.64
N LYS A 251 -20.29 -2.94 29.54
CA LYS A 251 -19.88 -3.86 30.62
C LYS A 251 -18.36 -3.98 30.59
N LYS A 252 -17.66 -3.46 31.59
CA LYS A 252 -16.18 -3.34 31.60
C LYS A 252 -15.56 -4.37 32.54
N LYS A 253 -14.56 -5.12 32.06
CA LYS A 253 -13.67 -5.94 32.89
C LYS A 253 -12.26 -5.37 32.79
N THR A 254 -11.75 -4.88 33.91
CA THR A 254 -10.36 -4.39 33.98
C THR A 254 -9.43 -5.57 34.21
N VAL A 255 -8.35 -5.64 33.43
CA VAL A 255 -7.33 -6.68 33.54
C VAL A 255 -5.96 -6.01 33.56
N ASP A 256 -5.06 -6.47 34.44
CA ASP A 256 -3.69 -5.99 34.44
C ASP A 256 -2.95 -6.52 33.22
N MET A 257 -2.19 -5.65 32.57
CA MET A 257 -1.47 -5.96 31.35
C MET A 257 -0.40 -7.02 31.65
N PRO A 258 -0.27 -8.07 30.80
CA PRO A 258 0.85 -9.01 30.91
C PRO A 258 2.18 -8.25 30.92
N GLY A 259 3.15 -8.71 31.73
CA GLY A 259 4.44 -8.03 31.90
C GLY A 259 5.29 -7.90 30.63
N ASN A 260 4.88 -8.57 29.57
CA ASN A 260 5.50 -8.69 28.27
C ASN A 260 4.72 -7.90 27.21
N GLY A 261 5.22 -6.70 26.87
CA GLY A 261 5.25 -6.27 25.47
C GLY A 261 4.48 -5.01 25.06
N ASP A 262 3.67 -4.38 25.92
CA ASP A 262 2.91 -3.20 25.49
C ASP A 262 3.32 -1.93 26.25
N VAL A 263 3.56 -0.86 25.47
CA VAL A 263 4.11 0.39 25.96
C VAL A 263 2.98 1.21 26.60
N PRO A 264 3.12 1.69 27.85
CA PRO A 264 2.06 2.42 28.54
C PRO A 264 1.60 3.69 27.79
N PHE A 265 2.54 4.39 27.17
CA PHE A 265 2.32 5.64 26.44
C PHE A 265 3.06 5.61 25.11
N THR A 266 2.36 5.88 24.01
CA THR A 266 2.96 6.04 22.68
C THR A 266 2.46 7.33 22.06
N HIS A 267 3.37 8.09 21.45
CA HIS A 267 3.06 9.33 20.73
C HIS A 267 4.06 9.52 19.59
N ALA A 268 3.60 10.09 18.48
CA ALA A 268 4.47 10.38 17.34
C ALA A 268 5.12 11.77 17.47
N ASN A 269 6.42 11.89 17.22
CA ASN A 269 7.02 13.20 16.93
C ASN A 269 6.89 13.51 15.44
N ILE A 270 5.91 14.35 15.09
CA ILE A 270 5.59 14.69 13.69
C ILE A 270 6.29 15.96 13.18
N SER A 271 7.31 16.48 13.89
CA SER A 271 7.95 17.75 13.54
C SER A 271 8.53 17.75 12.13
N LEU A 272 9.12 16.63 11.70
CA LEU A 272 9.68 16.51 10.36
C LEU A 272 8.58 16.44 9.29
N ALA A 273 7.51 15.69 9.54
CA ALA A 273 6.35 15.60 8.64
C ALA A 273 5.64 16.95 8.49
N ARG A 274 5.47 17.71 9.58
CA ARG A 274 4.93 19.07 9.57
C ARG A 274 5.74 19.99 8.66
N ARG A 275 7.08 19.97 8.80
CA ARG A 275 7.97 20.85 8.03
C ARG A 275 8.08 20.48 6.56
N GLN A 276 8.25 19.19 6.25
CA GLN A 276 8.57 18.75 4.89
C GLN A 276 7.36 18.33 4.07
N LEU A 277 6.29 17.85 4.71
CA LEU A 277 5.10 17.34 4.01
C LEU A 277 3.89 18.28 4.15
N GLY A 278 4.00 19.35 4.96
CA GLY A 278 2.84 20.15 5.36
C GLY A 278 1.83 19.38 6.23
N TYR A 279 2.23 18.23 6.79
CA TYR A 279 1.34 17.32 7.52
C TYR A 279 0.80 17.95 8.80
N LYS A 280 -0.52 18.16 8.86
CA LYS A 280 -1.23 18.73 10.02
C LYS A 280 -2.47 17.88 10.30
N PRO A 281 -2.42 16.97 11.28
CA PRO A 281 -3.62 16.24 11.70
C PRO A 281 -4.60 17.23 12.32
N THR A 282 -5.87 17.14 11.92
CA THR A 282 -6.91 18.10 12.31
C THR A 282 -8.09 17.45 13.00
N THR A 283 -8.18 16.13 12.92
CA THR A 283 -9.32 15.37 13.44
C THR A 283 -9.04 14.94 14.87
N ASP A 284 -9.85 15.44 15.81
CA ASP A 284 -9.80 14.98 17.19
C ASP A 284 -10.46 13.59 17.36
N LEU A 285 -10.19 12.95 18.49
CA LEU A 285 -10.72 11.60 18.76
C LEU A 285 -12.25 11.57 18.78
N GLN A 286 -12.89 12.63 19.30
CA GLN A 286 -14.34 12.68 19.45
C GLN A 286 -15.03 12.73 18.09
N THR A 287 -14.54 13.57 17.18
CA THR A 287 -15.02 13.70 15.80
C THR A 287 -14.79 12.40 15.05
N GLY A 288 -13.59 11.82 15.17
CA GLY A 288 -13.28 10.50 14.60
C GLY A 288 -14.25 9.43 15.09
N LEU A 289 -14.43 9.26 16.40
CA LEU A 289 -15.33 8.23 16.93
C LEU A 289 -16.82 8.48 16.61
N LYS A 290 -17.25 9.74 16.50
CA LYS A 290 -18.61 10.08 16.06
C LYS A 290 -18.88 9.55 14.65
N ASN A 291 -17.99 9.87 13.71
CA ASN A 291 -18.13 9.42 12.32
C ASN A 291 -18.02 7.88 12.25
N PHE A 292 -17.17 7.27 13.08
CA PHE A 292 -17.05 5.82 13.19
C PHE A 292 -18.35 5.15 13.60
N VAL A 293 -18.94 5.60 14.71
CA VAL A 293 -20.16 5.01 15.23
C VAL A 293 -21.32 5.22 14.26
N ARG A 294 -21.40 6.39 13.61
CA ARG A 294 -22.39 6.65 12.54
C ARG A 294 -22.29 5.57 11.47
N CYS A 295 -21.08 5.31 10.99
CA CYS A 295 -20.92 4.40 9.87
C CYS A 295 -21.01 2.91 10.25
N PHE A 296 -20.47 2.53 11.41
CA PHE A 296 -20.56 1.16 11.92
C PHE A 296 -22.02 0.74 12.14
N SER A 297 -22.85 1.65 12.66
CA SER A 297 -24.27 1.40 12.92
C SER A 297 -25.06 1.26 11.61
N PHE A 298 -24.77 2.12 10.62
CA PHE A 298 -25.40 2.04 9.30
C PHE A 298 -25.12 0.69 8.62
N ALA A 299 -23.84 0.29 8.54
CA ALA A 299 -23.43 -0.94 7.87
C ALA A 299 -23.99 -2.23 8.51
N LYS A 300 -24.34 -2.21 9.80
CA LYS A 300 -24.84 -3.38 10.53
C LYS A 300 -26.35 -3.42 10.74
N PHE A 301 -27.02 -2.27 10.78
CA PHE A 301 -28.43 -2.20 11.19
C PHE A 301 -29.34 -1.45 10.20
N GLY A 302 -28.84 -0.95 9.06
CA GLY A 302 -29.68 -0.48 7.95
C GLY A 302 -30.60 0.72 8.25
N ASN A 303 -30.25 1.59 9.20
CA ASN A 303 -31.08 2.75 9.59
C ASN A 303 -31.16 3.81 8.45
N PRO A 304 -32.23 4.64 8.35
CA PRO A 304 -32.62 5.38 7.15
C PRO A 304 -31.93 6.76 7.04
N PHE A 305 -30.61 6.82 7.23
CA PHE A 305 -29.83 8.03 6.95
C PHE A 305 -29.16 7.93 5.57
N PRO A 306 -29.08 9.02 4.79
CA PRO A 306 -28.81 8.98 3.36
C PRO A 306 -27.47 8.31 3.01
N GLN A 307 -27.56 7.52 1.93
CA GLN A 307 -26.60 6.52 1.43
C GLN A 307 -25.25 7.09 0.96
N THR A 308 -25.12 8.42 0.84
CA THR A 308 -24.02 9.08 0.12
C THR A 308 -22.79 9.38 0.97
N ASP A 309 -22.91 9.46 2.31
CA ASP A 309 -21.76 9.82 3.15
C ASP A 309 -21.04 8.59 3.74
N CYS A 310 -21.73 7.45 3.88
CA CYS A 310 -21.19 6.28 4.56
C CYS A 310 -20.24 5.43 3.71
N LEU A 311 -20.27 5.54 2.38
CA LEU A 311 -19.38 4.73 1.53
C LEU A 311 -17.94 5.24 1.57
N ASP A 312 -17.73 6.55 1.70
CA ASP A 312 -16.40 7.12 1.97
C ASP A 312 -16.00 6.97 3.47
N ASP A 313 -16.96 7.04 4.41
CA ASP A 313 -16.72 7.01 5.87
C ASP A 313 -16.67 5.60 6.51
N ALA A 314 -17.24 4.53 5.91
CA ALA A 314 -17.39 3.20 6.54
C ALA A 314 -16.07 2.53 6.90
N PHE A 315 -15.03 2.94 6.21
CA PHE A 315 -13.72 2.38 6.35
C PHE A 315 -12.75 3.37 6.91
N SER A 316 -13.18 4.54 7.38
CA SER A 316 -12.25 5.46 8.00
C SER A 316 -11.84 4.95 9.39
N PHE A 317 -11.05 5.70 10.15
CA PHE A 317 -10.78 5.50 11.59
C PHE A 317 -9.45 4.88 12.03
N LEU A 318 -8.72 5.75 12.72
CA LEU A 318 -7.79 5.54 13.82
C LEU A 318 -6.77 4.43 13.66
N ILE A 319 -5.61 4.85 13.16
CA ILE A 319 -4.35 4.12 13.28
C ILE A 319 -3.69 4.56 14.57
N SER A 320 -3.26 3.60 15.38
CA SER A 320 -2.41 3.84 16.54
C SER A 320 -0.99 4.14 16.06
N SER A 321 -0.34 5.14 16.65
CA SER A 321 1.00 5.60 16.24
C SER A 321 2.14 4.57 16.40
N GLN A 322 1.85 3.30 16.74
CA GLN A 322 2.84 2.22 16.74
C GLN A 322 3.15 1.70 15.33
N THR A 323 2.33 2.05 14.33
CA THR A 323 2.62 1.70 12.93
C THR A 323 3.65 2.68 12.35
N CYS A 324 4.92 2.27 12.32
CA CYS A 324 5.92 2.92 11.47
C CYS A 324 5.50 2.72 10.00
N PHE A 325 5.05 3.79 9.35
CA PHE A 325 4.88 3.79 7.89
C PHE A 325 6.26 3.95 7.27
N THR A 326 6.94 2.82 7.05
CA THR A 326 8.06 2.82 6.11
C THR A 326 7.46 2.96 4.71
N VAL A 327 7.34 4.20 4.23
CA VAL A 327 7.15 4.45 2.79
C VAL A 327 8.46 4.06 2.11
N LEU A 328 8.64 2.77 1.88
CA LEU A 328 9.77 2.23 1.12
C LEU A 328 9.57 2.70 -0.32
N HIS A 329 10.33 3.73 -0.69
CA HIS A 329 10.41 4.23 -2.05
C HIS A 329 11.09 3.18 -2.95
N LEU A 330 10.30 2.24 -3.46
CA LEU A 330 10.68 1.42 -4.61
C LEU A 330 10.47 2.26 -5.88
N GLN A 331 11.34 3.26 -6.08
CA GLN A 331 11.36 4.07 -7.30
C GLN A 331 12.08 3.31 -8.41
N ARG A 332 11.35 3.01 -9.50
CA ARG A 332 11.81 2.28 -10.70
C ARG A 332 12.70 1.07 -10.38
N MET A 333 12.09 -0.02 -9.94
CA MET A 333 12.74 -1.33 -10.04
C MET A 333 12.99 -1.62 -11.52
N CYS A 334 14.25 -1.58 -11.93
CA CYS A 334 14.71 -2.38 -13.05
C CYS A 334 15.50 -3.55 -12.45
N SER A 335 14.99 -4.74 -12.76
CA SER A 335 15.52 -6.05 -12.43
C SER A 335 15.51 -6.40 -10.93
N ILE A 336 14.93 -7.56 -10.64
CA ILE A 336 14.66 -8.13 -9.31
C ILE A 336 15.93 -8.66 -8.60
N ASP A 337 17.12 -8.39 -9.12
CA ASP A 337 18.34 -9.09 -8.70
C ASP A 337 19.06 -8.53 -7.46
N SER A 338 18.51 -7.55 -6.74
CA SER A 338 19.25 -6.88 -5.64
C SER A 338 18.52 -6.79 -4.29
N LEU A 339 17.58 -7.68 -3.98
CA LEU A 339 16.96 -7.78 -2.64
C LEU A 339 17.58 -8.86 -1.74
N SER A 340 18.70 -9.47 -2.13
CA SER A 340 19.52 -10.34 -1.26
C SER A 340 20.82 -9.64 -0.88
N ALA A 341 20.80 -8.83 0.18
CA ALA A 341 21.98 -8.48 0.96
C ALA A 341 21.57 -8.00 2.36
#